data_AF-A0A090WBZ7-F1
#
_entry.id   AF-A0A090WBZ7-F1
#
_cell.length_a   1.000
_cell.length_b   1.000
_cell.length_c   1.000
_cell.angle_alpha   90.00
_cell.angle_beta   90.00
_cell.angle_gamma   90.00
#
_symmetry.space_group_name_H-M   'P 1'
#
loop_
_entity.id
_entity.type
_entity.pdbx_description
1 polymer ?
#
loop_
_entity_poly.entity_id
_entity_poly.type
_entity_poly.pdbx_seq_one_letter_code
_entity_poly.pdbx_strand_id
1 'polypeptide(L)'
;MSDKQIDLKGAIAIGIGGMVGGGIFAVLGLAISLAKGATPVAFLIAGIIAIFTAYSYSKLSLAYPDTGGTVRFINEGLVKEL
;
A
#
# COMPACT_ATOMS: atom_id res chain seq x y z
N MET A 1 -7.52 28.41 -4.81
CA MET A 1 -6.31 27.61 -4.50
C MET A 1 -5.95 26.88 -5.79
N SER A 2 -4.73 27.05 -6.28
CA SER A 2 -4.28 26.30 -7.47
C SER A 2 -4.07 24.86 -7.05
N ASP A 3 -4.94 23.93 -7.47
CA ASP A 3 -4.81 22.51 -7.18
C ASP A 3 -3.49 22.01 -7.78
N LYS A 4 -2.48 21.91 -6.93
CA LYS A 4 -1.16 21.41 -7.30
C LYS A 4 -1.29 19.89 -7.42
N GLN A 5 -1.67 19.44 -8.60
CA GLN A 5 -1.75 18.01 -8.90
C GLN A 5 -0.36 17.40 -8.72
N ILE A 6 -0.32 16.30 -7.97
CA ILE A 6 0.92 15.56 -7.74
C ILE A 6 1.22 14.76 -9.01
N ASP A 7 2.40 14.99 -9.60
CA ASP A 7 2.86 14.19 -10.73
C ASP A 7 3.06 12.72 -10.30
N LEU A 8 2.98 11.78 -11.24
CA LEU A 8 3.10 10.34 -10.97
C LEU A 8 4.38 10.01 -10.19
N LYS A 9 5.49 10.66 -10.53
CA LYS A 9 6.77 10.47 -9.82
C LYS A 9 6.68 10.93 -8.37
N GLY A 10 5.99 12.04 -8.11
CA GLY A 10 5.74 12.55 -6.77
C GLY A 10 4.87 11.60 -5.96
N ALA A 11 3.81 11.06 -6.56
CA ALA A 11 2.94 10.08 -5.90
C ALA A 11 3.69 8.78 -5.56
N ILE A 12 4.52 8.28 -6.48
CA ILE A 12 5.38 7.11 -6.24
C ILE A 12 6.37 7.39 -5.09
N ALA A 13 7.03 8.54 -5.10
CA ALA A 13 7.98 8.91 -4.05
C ALA A 13 7.31 9.00 -2.66
N ILE A 14 6.10 9.55 -2.58
CA ILE A 14 5.31 9.61 -1.33
C ILE A 14 5.01 8.19 -0.84
N GLY A 15 4.55 7.30 -1.72
CA GLY A 15 4.25 5.91 -1.36
C GLY A 15 5.48 5.15 -0.86
N ILE A 16 6.59 5.21 -1.60
CA ILE A 16 7.84 4.55 -1.21
C ILE A 16 8.38 5.13 0.10
N GLY A 17 8.40 6.45 0.24
CA GLY A 17 8.86 7.13 1.46
C GLY A 17 8.07 6.71 2.70
N GLY A 18 6.74 6.63 2.58
CA GLY A 18 5.87 6.14 3.65
C GLY A 18 6.11 4.67 4.00
N MET A 19 6.18 3.78 3.01
CA MET A 19 6.36 2.34 3.25
C MET A 19 7.74 1.99 3.83
N VAL A 20 8.81 2.60 3.31
CA VAL A 20 10.18 2.35 3.77
C VAL A 20 10.41 3.04 5.13
N GLY A 21 10.03 4.31 5.24
CA GLY A 21 10.20 5.11 6.45
C GLY A 21 9.36 4.60 7.63
N GLY A 22 8.09 4.31 7.41
CA GLY A 22 7.16 3.91 8.47
C GLY A 22 7.08 2.39 8.71
N GLY A 23 7.17 1.59 7.65
CA GLY A 23 7.01 0.13 7.74
C GLY A 23 8.33 -0.60 7.94
N ILE A 24 9.22 -0.54 6.93
CA ILE A 24 10.43 -1.37 6.90
C ILE A 24 11.32 -1.11 8.11
N PHE A 25 11.66 0.15 8.40
CA PHE A 25 12.53 0.45 9.54
C PHE A 25 11.91 0.10 10.89
N ALA A 26 10.59 0.12 11.02
CA ALA A 26 9.90 -0.24 12.26
C ALA A 26 9.97 -1.74 12.57
N VAL A 27 9.91 -2.60 11.53
CA VAL A 27 9.79 -4.06 11.72
C VAL A 27 11.02 -4.86 11.30
N LEU A 28 12.01 -4.25 10.64
CA LEU A 28 13.17 -4.97 10.09
C LEU A 28 13.95 -5.72 11.18
N GLY A 29 14.19 -5.10 12.34
CA GLY A 29 14.89 -5.76 13.45
C GLY A 29 14.14 -6.98 13.98
N LEU A 30 12.81 -6.89 14.09
CA LEU A 30 11.96 -8.01 14.49
C LEU A 30 11.97 -9.12 13.44
N ALA A 31 11.87 -8.76 12.15
CA ALA A 31 11.92 -9.70 11.04
C ALA A 31 13.24 -10.48 11.03
N ILE A 32 14.37 -9.81 11.24
CA ILE A 32 15.69 -10.46 11.34
C ILE A 32 15.76 -11.39 12.54
N SER A 33 15.22 -10.99 13.70
CA SER A 33 15.22 -11.85 14.89
C SER A 33 14.42 -13.15 14.68
N LEU A 34 13.27 -13.06 14.03
CA LEU A 34 12.37 -14.19 13.79
C LEU A 34 12.84 -15.07 12.62
N ALA A 35 13.10 -14.47 11.46
CA ALA A 35 13.43 -15.19 10.23
C ALA A 35 14.93 -15.48 10.09
N LYS A 36 15.79 -14.83 10.88
CA LYS A 36 17.26 -14.99 10.84
C LYS A 36 17.78 -14.83 9.41
N GLY A 37 18.51 -15.82 8.89
CA GLY A 37 19.03 -15.82 7.52
C GLY A 37 17.96 -15.88 6.42
N ALA A 38 16.72 -16.28 6.74
CA ALA A 38 15.63 -16.36 5.79
C ALA A 38 14.88 -15.02 5.59
N THR A 39 15.31 -13.94 6.25
CA THR A 39 14.69 -12.61 6.15
C THR A 39 14.48 -12.12 4.71
N PRO A 40 15.48 -12.25 3.78
CA PRO A 40 15.27 -11.84 2.39
C PRO A 40 14.16 -12.61 1.69
N VAL A 41 14.02 -13.92 1.99
CA VAL A 41 12.97 -14.76 1.42
C VAL A 41 11.60 -14.35 1.94
N ALA A 42 11.50 -14.04 3.24
CA ALA A 42 10.26 -13.53 3.84
C ALA A 42 9.81 -12.20 3.19
N PHE A 43 10.73 -11.28 2.94
CA PHE A 43 10.43 -10.04 2.20
C PHE A 43 10.02 -10.29 0.76
N LEU A 44 10.61 -11.27 0.08
CA LEU A 44 10.25 -11.62 -1.29
C LEU A 44 8.82 -12.17 -1.36
N ILE A 45 8.44 -13.05 -0.42
CA ILE A 45 7.07 -13.56 -0.30
C ILE A 45 6.10 -12.41 0.00
N ALA A 46 6.44 -11.52 0.95
CA ALA A 46 5.64 -10.34 1.25
C ALA A 46 5.46 -9.42 0.04
N GLY A 47 6.51 -9.24 -0.79
CA GLY A 47 6.46 -8.50 -2.03
C GLY A 47 5.51 -9.11 -3.06
N ILE A 48 5.53 -10.44 -3.22
CA ILE A 48 4.59 -11.15 -4.09
C ILE A 48 3.15 -10.91 -3.63
N ILE A 49 2.87 -11.05 -2.33
CA ILE A 49 1.54 -10.79 -1.76
C ILE A 49 1.12 -9.33 -2.01
N ALA A 50 2.04 -8.38 -1.82
CA ALA A 50 1.78 -6.96 -2.06
C ALA A 50 1.40 -6.66 -3.51
N ILE A 51 1.95 -7.38 -4.50
CA ILE A 51 1.56 -7.24 -5.92
C ILE A 51 0.09 -7.63 -6.13
N PHE A 52 -0.37 -8.74 -5.55
CA PHE A 52 -1.77 -9.15 -5.64
C PHE A 52 -2.70 -8.11 -5.00
N THR A 53 -2.30 -7.55 -3.86
CA THR A 53 -3.02 -6.47 -3.19
C THR A 53 -3.07 -5.22 -4.07
N ALA A 54 -1.92 -4.79 -4.61
CA ALA A 54 -1.82 -3.62 -5.47
C ALA A 54 -2.67 -3.74 -6.74
N TYR A 55 -2.74 -4.94 -7.34
CA TYR A 55 -3.59 -5.21 -8.49
C TYR A 55 -5.08 -5.03 -8.17
N SER A 56 -5.53 -5.58 -7.04
CA SER A 56 -6.92 -5.44 -6.57
C SER A 56 -7.25 -3.97 -6.29
N TYR A 57 -6.36 -3.26 -5.61
CA TYR A 57 -6.51 -1.84 -5.33
C TYR A 57 -6.51 -0.98 -6.59
N SER A 58 -5.64 -1.26 -7.56
CA SER A 58 -5.58 -0.52 -8.82
C SER A 58 -6.89 -0.60 -9.59
N LYS A 59 -7.50 -1.79 -9.68
CA LYS A 59 -8.83 -1.95 -10.31
C LYS A 59 -9.91 -1.17 -9.56
N LEU A 60 -9.87 -1.19 -8.23
CA LEU A 60 -10.88 -0.55 -7.41
C LEU A 60 -10.77 0.98 -7.45
N SER A 61 -9.55 1.53 -7.46
CA SER A 61 -9.28 2.96 -7.67
C SER A 61 -9.75 3.45 -9.04
N LEU A 62 -9.70 2.61 -10.07
CA LEU A 62 -10.25 2.97 -11.39
C LEU A 62 -11.77 2.91 -11.42
N ALA A 63 -12.39 1.98 -10.68
CA ALA A 63 -13.84 1.86 -10.59
C ALA A 63 -14.49 2.96 -9.73
N TYR A 64 -13.78 3.39 -8.68
CA TYR A 64 -14.24 4.42 -7.74
C TYR A 64 -13.18 5.54 -7.62
N PRO A 65 -13.10 6.44 -8.61
CA PRO A 65 -12.17 7.58 -8.58
C PRO A 65 -12.66 8.64 -7.59
N ASP A 66 -12.30 8.47 -6.32
CA ASP A 66 -12.70 9.34 -5.22
C ASP A 66 -11.50 9.65 -4.31
N THR A 67 -11.47 10.85 -3.72
CA THR A 67 -10.40 11.31 -2.83
C THR A 67 -10.37 10.56 -1.48
N GLY A 68 -11.46 9.86 -1.12
CA GLY A 68 -11.58 9.08 0.12
C GLY A 68 -10.83 7.74 0.14
N GLY A 69 -10.28 7.30 -1.01
CA GLY A 69 -9.45 6.10 -1.10
C GLY A 69 -10.13 4.84 -0.55
N THR A 70 -9.44 4.08 0.30
CA THR A 70 -9.93 2.81 0.86
C THR A 70 -11.25 2.93 1.61
N VAL A 71 -11.53 4.08 2.24
CA VAL A 71 -12.79 4.29 2.98
C VAL A 71 -13.98 4.20 2.03
N ARG A 72 -13.85 4.71 0.80
CA ARG A 72 -14.92 4.62 -0.20
C ARG A 72 -15.15 3.19 -0.66
N PHE A 73 -14.08 2.40 -0.80
CA PHE A 73 -14.18 0.98 -1.17
C PHE A 73 -14.99 0.17 -0.16
N ILE A 74 -14.76 0.42 1.13
CA ILE A 74 -15.47 -0.23 2.22
C ILE A 74 -16.91 0.23 2.27
N ASN A 75 -17.18 1.53 2.10
CA ASN A 75 -18.54 2.06 2.05
C ASN A 75 -19.37 1.41 0.93
N GLU A 76 -18.77 1.28 -0.25
CA GLU A 76 -19.49 0.75 -1.41
C GLU A 76 -19.69 -0.76 -1.36
N GLY A 77 -18.73 -1.50 -0.80
CA GLY A 77 -18.81 -2.95 -0.67
C GLY A 77 -19.56 -3.44 0.57
N LEU A 78 -19.54 -2.69 1.67
CA LEU A 78 -20.03 -3.17 2.97
C LEU A 78 -21.23 -2.37 3.50
N VAL A 79 -21.22 -1.04 3.33
CA VAL A 79 -22.27 -0.16 3.90
C VAL A 79 -23.49 -0.07 2.99
N LYS A 80 -23.33 -0.24 1.67
CA LYS A 80 -24.45 -0.25 0.73
C LYS A 80 -25.35 -1.50 0.82
N GLU A 81 -24.85 -2.58 1.45
CA GLU A 81 -25.63 -3.81 1.71
C GLU A 81 -26.32 -3.84 3.09
N LEU A 82 -26.11 -2.81 3.93
CA LEU A 82 -26.79 -2.60 5.22
C LEU A 82 -27.87 -1.53 5.10
#